data_AF-A0A2N1M5F5-F1
#
_entry.id   AF-A0A2N1M5F5-F1
#
_cell.length_a   1.000
_cell.length_b   1.000
_cell.length_c   1.000
_cell.angle_alpha   90.00
_cell.angle_beta   90.00
_cell.angle_gamma   90.00
#
_symmetry.space_group_name_H-M   'P 1'
#
loop_
_entity.id
_entity.type
_entity.pdbx_description
1 polymer ?
#
loop_
_entity_poly.entity_id
_entity_poly.type
_entity_poly.pdbx_seq_one_letter_code
_entity_poly.pdbx_strand_id
1 'polypeptide(L)'
;MLYIKGFGIIWKIKVKEILNKDCFIKFIIKITYSEQYKDSELEHYEHVLKYKDVLKLEGLGWIEYQLPKVIHEPYVQLSIEINGFINMQIDYVRSGYNDERKITYIPNISDMVNLLPNFHKICPNVPETFKDKYFPRKEMENLLELKDIINHL
;
A
#
# COMPACT_ATOMS: atom_id res chain seq x y z
N MET A 1 4.56 11.29 31.44
CA MET A 1 3.35 11.42 30.60
C MET A 1 3.73 10.96 29.19
N LEU A 2 3.39 9.72 28.83
CA LEU A 2 3.67 9.18 27.50
C LEU A 2 2.65 9.79 26.52
N TYR A 3 3.10 10.74 25.70
CA TYR A 3 2.32 11.26 24.59
C TYR A 3 2.23 10.15 23.54
N ILE A 4 1.10 9.45 23.47
CA ILE A 4 0.90 8.54 22.34
C ILE A 4 0.51 9.39 21.13
N LYS A 5 1.50 9.64 20.27
CA LYS A 5 1.33 10.39 19.03
C LYS A 5 0.42 9.54 18.12
N GLY A 6 -0.81 9.99 17.89
CA GLY A 6 -1.81 9.21 17.16
C GLY A 6 -1.55 9.13 15.66
N PHE A 7 -1.50 7.94 15.09
CA PHE A 7 -1.11 7.68 13.71
C PHE A 7 -2.31 7.28 12.83
N GLY A 8 -2.19 7.46 11.51
CA GLY A 8 -3.12 6.93 10.53
C GLY A 8 -2.72 5.53 10.04
N ILE A 9 -3.71 4.76 9.60
CA ILE A 9 -3.49 3.48 8.91
C ILE A 9 -3.53 3.71 7.40
N ILE A 10 -2.47 3.29 6.72
CA ILE A 10 -2.28 3.50 5.29
C ILE A 10 -2.13 2.14 4.60
N TRP A 11 -2.98 1.89 3.61
CA TRP A 11 -2.96 0.68 2.79
C TRP A 11 -2.38 0.99 1.42
N LYS A 12 -1.34 0.26 1.01
CA LYS A 12 -0.86 0.30 -0.38
C LYS A 12 -1.67 -0.68 -1.22
N ILE A 13 -2.53 -0.13 -2.08
CA ILE A 13 -3.50 -0.91 -2.85
C ILE A 13 -3.45 -0.56 -4.34
N LYS A 14 -3.92 -1.49 -5.17
CA LYS A 14 -4.12 -1.31 -6.61
C LYS A 14 -5.44 -1.95 -7.02
N VAL A 15 -6.34 -1.15 -7.59
CA VAL A 15 -7.59 -1.64 -8.19
C VAL A 15 -7.40 -1.65 -9.70
N LYS A 16 -7.36 -2.85 -10.28
CA LYS A 16 -7.16 -3.04 -11.73
C LYS A 16 -8.46 -2.90 -12.50
N GLU A 17 -9.50 -3.55 -12.01
CA GLU A 17 -10.77 -3.69 -12.74
C GLU A 17 -11.92 -3.99 -11.77
N ILE A 18 -13.09 -3.41 -12.04
CA ILE A 18 -14.34 -3.60 -11.32
C ILE A 18 -15.40 -4.13 -12.28
N LEU A 19 -15.83 -5.37 -12.09
CA LEU A 19 -16.73 -6.06 -13.03
C LEU A 19 -18.22 -5.93 -12.65
N ASN A 20 -18.54 -5.48 -11.44
CA ASN A 20 -19.92 -5.33 -10.97
C ASN A 20 -20.13 -4.02 -10.19
N LYS A 21 -21.31 -3.41 -10.35
CA LYS A 21 -21.76 -2.22 -9.60
C LYS A 21 -22.14 -2.55 -8.15
N ASP A 22 -22.49 -3.80 -7.85
CA ASP A 22 -22.68 -4.27 -6.49
C ASP A 22 -21.34 -4.75 -5.92
N CYS A 23 -20.49 -3.78 -5.55
CA CYS A 23 -19.18 -4.06 -4.99
C CYS A 23 -18.85 -3.11 -3.84
N PHE A 24 -18.05 -3.60 -2.91
CA PHE A 24 -17.49 -2.78 -1.83
C PHE A 24 -16.14 -3.30 -1.36
N ILE A 25 -15.37 -2.38 -0.76
CA ILE A 25 -14.18 -2.68 0.03
C ILE A 25 -14.43 -2.15 1.42
N LYS A 26 -14.45 -3.01 2.43
CA LYS A 26 -14.62 -2.65 3.83
C LYS A 26 -13.31 -2.88 4.56
N PHE A 27 -12.77 -1.83 5.15
CA PHE A 27 -11.64 -1.88 6.05
C PHE A 27 -12.16 -1.95 7.48
N ILE A 28 -11.64 -2.89 8.26
CA ILE A 28 -12.02 -3.11 9.65
C ILE A 28 -10.77 -2.91 10.50
N ILE A 29 -10.90 -2.06 11.51
CA ILE A 29 -9.87 -1.78 12.49
C ILE A 29 -10.43 -2.17 13.85
N LYS A 30 -9.76 -3.09 14.53
CA LYS A 30 -10.04 -3.41 15.93
C LYS A 30 -8.89 -2.90 16.79
N ILE A 31 -9.23 -2.21 17.87
CA ILE A 31 -8.27 -1.47 18.69
C ILE A 31 -8.43 -1.87 20.17
N THR A 32 -7.30 -2.04 20.87
CA THR A 32 -7.28 -2.34 22.31
C THR A 32 -6.06 -1.75 23.01
N TYR A 33 -6.18 -1.61 24.34
CA TYR A 33 -5.14 -1.15 25.25
C TYR A 33 -4.31 -2.30 25.86
N SER A 34 -4.69 -3.56 25.64
CA SER A 34 -4.05 -4.75 26.23
C SER A 34 -3.72 -5.79 25.16
N GLU A 35 -2.61 -6.52 25.31
CA GLU A 35 -2.28 -7.69 24.45
C GLU A 35 -3.20 -8.88 24.71
N GLN A 36 -3.78 -8.98 25.91
CA GLN A 36 -4.59 -10.12 26.35
C GLN A 36 -6.08 -9.78 26.28
N TYR A 37 -6.56 -9.44 25.09
CA TYR A 37 -7.92 -8.96 24.89
C TYR A 37 -8.91 -10.09 24.59
N LYS A 38 -10.15 -9.90 25.05
CA LYS A 38 -11.32 -10.63 24.55
C LYS A 38 -11.95 -9.81 23.44
N ASP A 39 -12.45 -10.46 22.38
CA ASP A 39 -13.08 -9.79 21.22
C ASP A 39 -14.18 -8.78 21.61
N SER A 40 -14.83 -8.98 22.77
CA SER A 40 -15.87 -8.11 23.33
C SER A 40 -15.39 -6.75 23.83
N GLU A 41 -14.08 -6.55 24.01
CA GLU A 41 -13.48 -5.33 24.57
C GLU A 41 -12.82 -4.45 23.49
N LEU A 42 -12.91 -4.85 22.22
CA LEU A 42 -12.28 -4.15 21.11
C LEU A 42 -13.15 -2.98 20.64
N GLU A 43 -12.55 -1.80 20.56
CA GLU A 43 -13.16 -0.72 19.78
C GLU A 43 -13.12 -1.10 18.31
N HIS A 44 -14.29 -1.08 17.67
CA HIS A 44 -14.47 -1.45 16.27
C HIS A 44 -14.70 -0.22 15.41
N TYR A 45 -13.86 -0.05 14.41
CA TYR A 45 -14.03 0.96 13.38
C TYR A 45 -14.10 0.32 12.00
N GLU A 46 -15.14 0.63 11.25
CA GLU A 46 -15.34 0.16 9.89
C GLU A 46 -15.35 1.33 8.91
N HIS A 47 -14.64 1.18 7.81
CA HIS A 47 -14.64 2.14 6.71
C HIS A 47 -14.98 1.42 5.40
N VAL A 48 -16.13 1.75 4.82
CA VAL A 48 -16.65 1.08 3.62
C VAL A 48 -16.55 2.00 2.42
N LEU A 49 -15.82 1.56 1.40
CA LEU A 49 -15.83 2.13 0.06
C LEU A 49 -16.89 1.41 -0.77
N LYS A 50 -17.91 2.14 -1.22
CA LYS A 50 -18.94 1.63 -2.14
C LYS A 50 -18.46 1.75 -3.58
N TYR A 51 -19.18 1.14 -4.52
CA TYR A 51 -18.86 1.19 -5.95
C TYR A 51 -18.38 2.55 -6.48
N LYS A 52 -19.08 3.66 -6.18
CA LYS A 52 -18.68 5.00 -6.64
C LYS A 52 -17.32 5.46 -6.10
N ASP A 53 -16.91 4.98 -4.95
CA ASP A 53 -15.61 5.30 -4.35
C ASP A 53 -14.53 4.36 -4.85
N VAL A 54 -14.82 3.06 -4.97
CA VAL A 54 -13.89 2.07 -5.55
C VAL A 54 -13.60 2.40 -7.02
N LEU A 55 -14.60 2.88 -7.77
CA LEU A 55 -14.46 3.30 -9.17
C LEU A 55 -13.45 4.45 -9.33
N LYS A 56 -13.33 5.34 -8.33
CA LYS A 56 -12.31 6.40 -8.35
C LYS A 56 -10.89 5.85 -8.23
N LEU A 57 -10.72 4.61 -7.76
CA LEU A 57 -9.43 3.96 -7.56
C LEU A 57 -9.01 3.09 -8.75
N GLU A 58 -9.97 2.74 -9.63
CA GLU A 58 -9.74 1.89 -10.79
C GLU A 58 -8.74 2.55 -11.76
N GLY A 59 -7.76 1.79 -12.22
CA GLY A 59 -6.79 2.25 -13.22
C GLY A 59 -5.72 3.22 -12.69
N LEU A 60 -5.79 3.66 -11.43
CA LEU A 60 -4.78 4.56 -10.84
C LEU A 60 -3.41 3.91 -10.61
N GLY A 61 -3.29 2.59 -10.77
CA GLY A 61 -2.09 1.86 -10.43
C GLY A 61 -1.95 1.68 -8.92
N TRP A 62 -0.72 1.79 -8.40
CA TRP A 62 -0.47 1.67 -6.97
C TRP A 62 -0.67 2.99 -6.25
N ILE A 63 -1.54 3.00 -5.24
CA ILE A 63 -1.82 4.16 -4.39
C ILE A 63 -1.61 3.80 -2.92
N GLU A 64 -1.38 4.82 -2.11
CA GLU A 64 -1.54 4.75 -0.65
C GLU A 64 -2.89 5.36 -0.25
N TYR A 65 -3.75 4.53 0.32
CA TYR A 65 -5.05 4.90 0.83
C TYR A 65 -4.99 5.03 2.36
N GLN A 66 -5.01 6.26 2.87
CA GLN A 66 -5.09 6.50 4.31
C GLN A 66 -6.54 6.44 4.79
N LEU A 67 -6.81 5.61 5.79
CA LEU A 67 -8.14 5.54 6.42
C LEU A 67 -8.44 6.84 7.19
N PRO A 68 -9.70 7.32 7.20
CA PRO A 68 -10.07 8.56 7.88
C PRO A 68 -10.21 8.40 9.40
N LYS A 69 -9.34 7.60 10.03
CA LYS A 69 -9.27 7.36 11.47
C LYS A 69 -7.83 7.52 11.93
N VAL A 70 -7.64 8.33 12.97
CA VAL A 70 -6.40 8.40 13.73
C VAL A 70 -6.52 7.42 14.89
N ILE A 71 -5.47 6.63 15.11
CA ILE A 71 -5.36 5.61 16.15
C ILE A 71 -4.34 6.08 17.18
N HIS A 72 -4.69 5.97 18.46
CA HIS A 72 -3.86 6.38 19.59
C HIS A 72 -3.38 5.19 20.43
N GLU A 73 -3.79 3.99 20.08
CA GLU A 73 -3.63 2.80 20.90
C GLU A 73 -2.54 1.88 20.33
N PRO A 74 -1.83 1.14 21.21
CA PRO A 74 -0.67 0.36 20.82
C PRO A 74 -1.01 -0.91 20.03
N TYR A 75 -2.20 -1.50 20.25
CA TYR A 75 -2.58 -2.78 19.65
C TYR A 75 -3.71 -2.58 18.66
N VAL A 76 -3.40 -2.86 17.40
CA VAL A 76 -4.30 -2.68 16.27
C VAL A 76 -4.34 -3.97 15.47
N GLN A 77 -5.54 -4.50 15.29
CA GLN A 77 -5.80 -5.58 14.36
C GLN A 77 -6.54 -5.02 13.13
N LEU A 78 -6.03 -5.35 11.96
CA LEU A 78 -6.52 -4.85 10.68
C LEU A 78 -7.05 -6.00 9.85
N SER A 79 -8.21 -5.83 9.25
CA SER A 79 -8.75 -6.75 8.26
C SER A 79 -9.46 -6.00 7.14
N ILE A 80 -9.68 -6.71 6.04
CA ILE A 80 -10.35 -6.19 4.86
C ILE A 80 -11.37 -7.22 4.38
N GLU A 81 -12.55 -6.76 4.05
CA GLU A 81 -13.62 -7.55 3.44
C GLU A 81 -13.90 -6.95 2.07
N ILE A 82 -13.92 -7.80 1.04
CA ILE A 82 -14.14 -7.39 -0.34
C ILE A 82 -15.34 -8.17 -0.85
N ASN A 83 -16.31 -7.46 -1.43
CA ASN A 83 -17.47 -8.06 -2.07
C ASN A 83 -17.58 -7.60 -3.52
N GLY A 84 -18.14 -8.48 -4.34
CA GLY A 84 -18.23 -8.32 -5.79
C GLY A 84 -16.93 -8.71 -6.50
N PHE A 85 -16.98 -8.68 -7.83
CA PHE A 85 -15.83 -8.99 -8.67
C PHE A 85 -14.92 -7.77 -8.81
N ILE A 86 -14.05 -7.56 -7.82
CA ILE A 86 -13.01 -6.52 -7.81
C ILE A 86 -11.64 -7.19 -8.01
N ASN A 87 -10.94 -6.87 -9.09
CA ASN A 87 -9.57 -7.28 -9.31
C ASN A 87 -8.62 -6.31 -8.59
N MET A 88 -8.28 -6.66 -7.34
CA MET A 88 -7.48 -5.82 -6.45
C MET A 88 -6.20 -6.53 -6.00
N GLN A 89 -5.14 -5.74 -5.78
CA GLN A 89 -3.90 -6.18 -5.15
C GLN A 89 -3.57 -5.28 -3.95
N ILE A 90 -2.97 -5.88 -2.92
CA ILE A 90 -2.48 -5.21 -1.71
C ILE A 90 -1.00 -5.55 -1.60
N ASP A 91 -0.17 -4.55 -1.31
CA ASP A 91 1.27 -4.75 -1.10
C ASP A 91 1.61 -4.76 0.39
N TYR A 92 1.34 -3.66 1.09
CA TYR A 92 1.56 -3.55 2.52
C TYR A 92 0.53 -2.68 3.21
N VAL A 93 0.56 -2.73 4.54
CA VAL A 93 -0.15 -1.83 5.44
C VAL A 93 0.86 -1.22 6.40
N ARG A 94 0.82 0.10 6.59
CA ARG A 94 1.74 0.80 7.48
C ARG A 94 1.01 1.83 8.34
N SER A 95 1.62 2.10 9.49
CA SER A 95 1.30 3.26 10.32
C SER A 95 2.05 4.49 9.78
N GLY A 96 1.39 5.65 9.73
CA GLY A 96 2.01 6.88 9.26
C GLY A 96 1.13 8.12 9.40
N TYR A 97 1.69 9.26 9.00
CA TYR A 97 0.99 10.54 8.95
C TYR A 97 1.06 11.06 7.52
N ASN A 98 -0.07 11.14 6.82
CA ASN A 98 -0.22 12.08 5.72
C ASN A 98 -1.05 13.26 6.25
N ASP A 99 -0.44 14.44 6.26
CA ASP A 99 -1.04 15.68 6.78
C ASP A 99 -2.39 15.99 6.12
N GLU A 100 -2.62 15.49 4.90
CA GLU A 100 -3.80 15.82 4.12
C GLU A 100 -4.94 14.78 4.18
N ARG A 101 -4.77 13.61 4.80
CA ARG A 101 -5.75 12.49 4.75
C ARG A 101 -6.27 12.20 3.32
N LYS A 102 -5.40 12.36 2.32
CA LYS A 102 -5.71 12.17 0.89
C LYS A 102 -5.17 10.84 0.36
N ILE A 103 -5.75 10.38 -0.75
CA ILE A 103 -5.12 9.36 -1.59
C ILE A 103 -3.77 9.92 -2.01
N THR A 104 -2.71 9.23 -1.62
CA THR A 104 -1.36 9.62 -2.00
C THR A 104 -0.93 8.69 -3.11
N TYR A 105 -0.74 9.24 -4.30
CA TYR A 105 -0.17 8.49 -5.41
C TYR A 105 1.27 8.18 -5.05
N ILE A 106 1.68 6.92 -5.20
CA ILE A 106 3.08 6.59 -5.04
C ILE A 106 3.76 7.10 -6.31
N PRO A 107 4.62 8.14 -6.22
CA PRO A 107 5.34 8.61 -7.38
C PRO A 107 6.10 7.43 -7.98
N ASN A 108 6.12 7.36 -9.31
CA ASN A 108 6.80 6.28 -10.01
C ASN A 108 8.24 6.19 -9.46
N ILE A 109 8.83 5.00 -9.30
CA ILE A 109 10.17 4.88 -8.68
C ILE A 109 11.20 5.76 -9.41
N SER A 110 11.00 5.98 -10.72
CA SER A 110 11.70 6.98 -11.54
C SER A 110 11.72 8.38 -10.92
N ASP A 111 10.60 8.83 -10.37
CA ASP A 111 10.44 10.15 -9.75
C ASP A 111 10.96 10.13 -8.30
N MET A 112 10.93 8.97 -7.63
CA MET A 112 11.45 8.78 -6.27
C MET A 112 12.98 8.77 -6.22
N VAL A 113 13.65 8.25 -7.25
CA VAL A 113 15.12 8.34 -7.43
C VAL A 113 15.58 9.80 -7.55
N ASN A 114 14.75 10.67 -8.14
CA ASN A 114 15.04 12.10 -8.23
C ASN A 114 14.79 12.83 -6.89
N LEU A 115 13.90 12.32 -6.03
CA LEU A 115 13.55 12.93 -4.75
C LEU A 115 14.42 12.44 -3.58
N LEU A 116 15.03 11.26 -3.68
CA LEU A 116 15.98 10.73 -2.70
C LEU A 116 17.37 10.54 -3.33
N PRO A 117 18.19 11.61 -3.46
CA PRO A 117 19.58 11.50 -3.91
C PRO A 117 20.46 10.63 -2.98
N ASN A 118 19.94 10.21 -1.83
CA ASN A 118 20.59 9.34 -0.86
C ASN A 118 19.87 7.98 -0.67
N PHE A 119 18.99 7.53 -1.58
CA PHE A 119 18.30 6.24 -1.44
C PHE A 119 19.28 5.06 -1.20
N HIS A 120 20.43 5.10 -1.90
CA HIS A 120 21.52 4.13 -1.71
C HIS A 120 22.17 4.15 -0.32
N LYS A 121 22.00 5.22 0.47
CA LYS A 121 22.46 5.30 1.87
C LYS A 121 21.38 4.84 2.87
N ILE A 122 20.11 4.88 2.49
CA ILE A 122 18.96 4.62 3.40
C ILE A 122 18.63 3.12 3.46
N CYS A 123 18.96 2.35 2.42
CA CYS A 123 18.94 0.88 2.45
C CYS A 123 20.37 0.29 2.51
N PRO A 124 21.06 0.31 3.67
CA PRO A 124 22.34 -0.37 3.84
C PRO A 124 22.21 -1.90 3.86
N ASN A 125 20.98 -2.42 3.90
CA ASN A 125 20.68 -3.84 4.08
C ASN A 125 20.64 -4.65 2.78
N VAL A 126 21.02 -4.09 1.62
CA VAL A 126 21.35 -4.92 0.46
C VAL A 126 22.72 -5.52 0.75
N PRO A 127 22.82 -6.84 1.02
CA PRO A 127 24.12 -7.45 1.31
C PRO A 127 25.03 -7.25 0.09
N GLU A 128 26.32 -6.97 0.34
CA GLU A 128 27.33 -6.72 -0.71
C GLU A 128 27.27 -7.75 -1.85
N THR A 129 26.95 -9.01 -1.51
CA THR A 129 26.80 -10.16 -2.42
C THR A 129 25.67 -10.05 -3.46
N PHE A 130 24.76 -9.08 -3.32
CA PHE A 130 23.65 -8.86 -4.24
C PHE A 130 23.73 -7.52 -4.98
N LYS A 131 24.76 -6.68 -4.73
CA LYS A 131 24.94 -5.41 -5.46
C LYS A 131 25.03 -5.61 -6.97
N ASP A 132 25.68 -6.69 -7.40
CA ASP A 132 25.97 -6.97 -8.81
C ASP A 132 24.83 -7.74 -9.50
N LYS A 133 23.80 -8.15 -8.76
CA LYS A 133 22.64 -8.87 -9.29
C LYS A 133 21.47 -7.97 -9.68
N TYR A 134 21.55 -6.68 -9.34
CA TYR A 134 20.65 -5.67 -9.87
C TYR A 134 21.31 -5.03 -11.08
N PHE A 135 20.93 -5.46 -12.27
CA PHE A 135 21.40 -4.84 -13.51
C PHE A 135 21.10 -3.33 -13.46
N PRO A 136 22.10 -2.47 -13.69
CA PRO A 136 21.84 -1.07 -13.98
C PRO A 136 20.83 -1.00 -15.13
N ARG A 137 19.76 -0.22 -14.98
CA ARG A 137 18.68 -0.13 -15.99
C ARG A 137 19.20 0.14 -17.41
N LYS A 138 20.34 0.82 -17.52
CA LYS A 138 21.05 1.10 -18.78
C LYS A 138 21.55 -0.15 -19.50
N GLU A 139 21.84 -1.24 -18.78
CA GLU A 139 22.17 -2.54 -19.37
C GLU A 139 20.92 -3.35 -19.72
N MET A 140 19.85 -3.24 -18.91
CA MET A 140 18.56 -3.91 -19.17
C MET A 140 17.84 -3.37 -20.41
N GLU A 141 17.97 -2.07 -20.70
CA GLU A 141 17.39 -1.43 -21.91
C GLU A 141 18.08 -1.86 -23.20
N ASN A 142 19.33 -2.38 -23.13
CA ASN A 142 20.06 -2.92 -24.28
C ASN A 142 19.86 -4.43 -24.50
N LEU A 143 19.31 -5.16 -23.53
CA LEU A 143 19.39 -6.62 -23.52
C LEU A 143 18.25 -7.35 -24.24
N LEU A 144 17.11 -6.69 -24.48
CA LEU A 144 15.96 -7.33 -25.13
C LEU A 144 15.20 -6.33 -26.00
N GLU A 145 15.57 -6.21 -27.27
CA GLU A 145 14.61 -5.73 -28.25
C GLU A 145 13.58 -6.83 -28.52
N LEU A 146 12.29 -6.47 -28.62
CA LEU A 146 11.16 -7.40 -28.79
C LEU A 146 11.37 -8.37 -29.98
N LYS A 147 12.12 -7.94 -31.00
CA LYS A 147 12.51 -8.72 -32.19
C LYS A 147 13.39 -9.94 -31.85
N ASP A 148 14.20 -9.85 -30.80
CA ASP A 148 15.09 -10.94 -30.38
C ASP A 148 14.33 -12.06 -29.66
N ILE A 149 13.15 -11.74 -29.10
CA ILE A 149 12.27 -12.73 -28.45
C ILE A 149 11.39 -13.45 -29.50
N ILE A 150 10.90 -12.74 -30.51
CA ILE A 150 9.99 -13.30 -31.53
C ILE A 150 10.72 -14.30 -32.44
N ASN A 151 12.01 -14.12 -32.69
CA ASN A 151 12.79 -15.03 -33.55
C ASN A 151 13.14 -16.38 -32.90
N HIS A 152 12.77 -16.60 -31.64
CA HIS A 152 13.03 -17.83 -30.89
C HIS A 152 11.76 -18.63 -30.52
N LEU A 153 10.60 -18.27 -31.09
CA LEU A 153 9.35 -19.06 -31.04
C LEU A 153 9.11 -19.74 -32.40
#